data_AF-A0A537SBS5-F1
#
_entry.id   AF-A0A537SBS5-F1
#
_cell.length_a   1.000
_cell.length_b   1.000
_cell.length_c   1.000
_cell.angle_alpha   90.00
_cell.angle_beta   90.00
_cell.angle_gamma   90.00
#
_symmetry.space_group_name_H-M   'P 1'
#
loop_
_entity.id
_entity.type
_entity.pdbx_description
1 polymer ?
#
loop_
_entity_poly.entity_id
_entity_poly.type
_entity_poly.pdbx_seq_one_letter_code
_entity_poly.pdbx_strand_id
1 'polypeptide(L)'
;MPLVFGHVVASCSLPRLLQPCLHSPAAKPPGGAGWLHEIKHDGFRMLVRRDASGVRLFTRNGHDWTGRFPSVFPVLPRSRKA
;
A
#
# COMPACT_ATOMS: atom_id res chain seq x y z
N MET A 1 -23.37 5.89 36.48
CA MET A 1 -23.62 6.11 35.04
C MET A 1 -22.29 6.02 34.30
N PRO A 2 -21.83 4.85 33.83
CA PRO A 2 -20.59 4.81 33.05
C PRO A 2 -20.90 5.11 31.58
N LEU A 3 -20.25 6.13 31.04
CA LEU A 3 -20.21 6.41 29.60
C LEU A 3 -19.26 5.40 28.93
N VAL A 4 -19.82 4.54 28.09
CA VAL A 4 -19.08 3.68 27.15
C VAL A 4 -18.80 4.47 25.86
N PHE A 5 -17.59 5.01 25.73
CA PHE A 5 -17.07 5.46 24.43
C PHE A 5 -16.45 4.27 23.69
N GLY A 6 -17.30 3.45 23.09
CA GLY A 6 -16.88 2.45 22.10
C GLY A 6 -16.87 3.09 20.72
N HIS A 7 -15.72 3.58 20.25
CA HIS A 7 -15.55 3.82 18.82
C HIS A 7 -15.55 2.46 18.11
N VAL A 8 -16.70 2.07 17.57
CA VAL A 8 -16.80 0.98 16.61
C VAL A 8 -16.07 1.44 15.35
N VAL A 9 -14.80 1.07 15.21
CA VAL A 9 -14.10 1.17 13.93
C VAL A 9 -14.77 0.15 13.02
N ALA A 10 -15.66 0.61 12.15
CA ALA A 10 -16.29 -0.23 11.14
C ALA A 10 -15.18 -0.99 10.40
N SER A 11 -15.23 -2.33 10.44
CA SER A 11 -14.34 -3.19 9.68
C SER A 11 -14.71 -3.10 8.20
N CYS A 12 -14.30 -2.02 7.54
CA CYS A 12 -14.48 -1.87 6.10
C CYS A 12 -13.49 -2.79 5.39
N SER A 13 -13.97 -3.62 4.47
CA SER A 13 -13.11 -4.49 3.67
C SER A 13 -12.21 -3.63 2.79
N LEU A 14 -10.92 -3.98 2.71
CA LEU A 14 -10.02 -3.29 1.78
C LEU A 14 -10.53 -3.45 0.35
N PRO A 15 -10.46 -2.39 -0.47
CA PRO A 15 -10.97 -2.39 -1.85
C PRO A 15 -10.42 -3.58 -2.63
N ARG A 16 -11.24 -4.14 -3.51
CA ARG A 16 -10.88 -5.32 -4.28
C ARG A 16 -9.74 -5.04 -5.26
N LEU A 17 -9.72 -3.84 -5.84
CA LEU A 17 -8.70 -3.38 -6.77
C LEU A 17 -8.21 -1.99 -6.34
N LEU A 18 -6.90 -1.83 -6.28
CA LEU A 18 -6.22 -0.55 -6.18
C LEU A 18 -5.27 -0.47 -7.38
N GLN A 19 -5.23 0.66 -8.06
CA GLN A 19 -4.31 0.89 -9.17
C GLN A 19 -3.31 1.99 -8.75
N PRO A 20 -2.01 1.83 -9.07
CA PRO A 20 -1.04 2.87 -8.78
C PRO A 20 -1.32 4.13 -9.60
N CYS A 21 -1.15 5.30 -8.99
CA CYS A 21 -1.18 6.57 -9.72
C CYS A 21 -0.07 6.61 -10.77
N LEU A 22 -0.41 7.03 -11.99
CA LEU A 22 0.56 7.23 -13.06
C LEU A 22 1.13 8.64 -12.98
N HIS A 23 2.43 8.76 -13.22
CA HIS A 23 3.07 10.07 -13.36
C HIS A 23 2.74 10.64 -14.74
N SER A 24 2.55 11.96 -14.81
CA SER A 24 2.50 12.67 -16.08
C SER A 24 3.93 12.86 -16.61
N PRO A 25 4.19 12.62 -17.90
CA PRO A 25 5.48 12.92 -18.50
C PRO A 25 5.78 14.43 -18.43
N ALA A 26 7.02 14.79 -18.09
CA ALA A 26 7.49 16.17 -18.08
C ALA A 26 8.98 16.20 -18.44
N ALA A 27 9.43 17.28 -19.10
CA ALA A 27 10.83 17.44 -19.49
C ALA A 27 11.75 17.69 -18.28
N LYS A 28 11.21 18.31 -17.22
CA LYS A 28 11.92 18.61 -15.98
C LYS A 28 10.97 18.44 -14.78
N PRO A 29 11.47 18.06 -13.59
CA PRO A 29 10.67 18.06 -12.37
C PRO A 29 10.13 19.47 -12.09
N PRO A 30 8.85 19.61 -11.68
CA PRO A 30 8.30 20.89 -11.28
C PRO A 30 8.95 21.38 -9.98
N GLY A 31 9.09 22.70 -9.82
CA GLY A 31 9.72 23.32 -8.65
C GLY A 31 8.78 24.25 -7.87
N GLY A 32 9.26 24.73 -6.71
CA GLY A 32 8.54 25.65 -5.83
C GLY A 32 8.01 25.01 -4.54
N ALA A 33 7.48 25.83 -3.63
CA ALA A 33 7.11 25.41 -2.27
C ALA A 33 5.98 24.35 -2.20
N GLY A 34 5.24 24.13 -3.28
CA GLY A 34 4.17 23.13 -3.36
C GLY A 34 4.62 21.74 -3.84
N TRP A 35 5.92 21.53 -4.05
CA TRP A 35 6.43 20.28 -4.63
C TRP A 35 7.39 19.56 -3.69
N LEU A 36 7.20 18.25 -3.59
CA LEU A 36 8.14 17.32 -2.98
C LEU A 36 8.79 16.49 -4.09
N HIS A 37 10.08 16.18 -3.94
CA HIS A 37 10.84 15.37 -4.89
C HIS A 37 11.28 14.06 -4.23
N GLU A 38 11.04 12.96 -4.93
CA GLU A 38 11.50 11.62 -4.57
C GLU A 38 12.41 11.06 -5.67
N ILE A 39 13.34 10.17 -5.32
CA ILE A 39 14.21 9.51 -6.29
C ILE A 39 13.38 8.55 -7.14
N LYS A 40 13.49 8.66 -8.47
CA LYS A 40 12.90 7.68 -9.38
C LYS A 40 13.73 6.39 -9.35
N HIS A 41 13.18 5.35 -8.73
CA HIS A 41 13.70 3.99 -8.86
C HIS A 41 13.20 3.35 -10.17
N ASP A 42 14.10 2.70 -10.91
CA ASP A 42 13.73 1.93 -12.09
C ASP A 42 13.52 0.46 -11.71
N GLY A 43 12.30 -0.02 -11.91
CA GLY A 43 11.89 -1.34 -11.45
C GLY A 43 10.41 -1.57 -11.59
N PHE A 44 9.92 -2.64 -10.97
CA PHE A 44 8.51 -3.00 -11.02
C PHE A 44 7.71 -2.29 -9.94
N ARG A 45 6.67 -1.56 -10.33
CA ARG A 45 5.74 -0.95 -9.37
C ARG A 45 4.84 -2.03 -8.75
N MET A 46 4.86 -2.10 -7.42
CA MET A 46 4.10 -3.06 -6.63
C MET A 46 3.15 -2.36 -5.67
N LEU A 47 2.05 -3.01 -5.37
CA LEU A 47 1.11 -2.66 -4.32
C LEU A 47 1.16 -3.74 -3.25
N VAL A 48 1.42 -3.33 -2.01
CA VAL A 48 1.42 -4.22 -0.84
C VAL A 48 0.05 -4.11 -0.16
N ARG A 49 -0.67 -5.23 -0.07
CA ARG A 49 -1.91 -5.33 0.70
C ARG A 49 -1.63 -6.07 1.99
N ARG A 50 -1.93 -5.44 3.13
CA ARG A 50 -1.88 -6.07 4.45
C ARG A 50 -3.28 -6.13 5.04
N ASP A 51 -3.76 -7.33 5.33
CA ASP A 51 -5.04 -7.56 5.99
C ASP A 51 -4.93 -8.72 7.00
N ALA A 52 -6.07 -9.17 7.54
CA ALA A 52 -6.10 -10.26 8.52
C ALA A 52 -5.55 -11.60 7.98
N SER A 53 -5.51 -11.78 6.65
CA SER A 53 -4.94 -12.96 6.00
C SER A 53 -3.41 -12.88 5.78
N GLY A 54 -2.79 -11.73 6.08
CA GLY A 54 -1.36 -11.52 5.94
C GLY A 54 -1.02 -10.43 4.94
N VAL A 55 0.09 -10.61 4.22
CA VAL A 55 0.61 -9.65 3.24
C VAL A 55 0.60 -10.27 1.85
N ARG A 56 0.07 -9.54 0.87
CA ARG A 56 0.06 -9.90 -0.55
C ARG A 56 0.65 -8.79 -1.40
N LEU A 57 1.30 -9.17 -2.50
CA LEU A 57 1.95 -8.26 -3.42
C LEU A 57 1.27 -8.31 -4.80
N PHE A 58 0.80 -7.16 -5.27
CA PHE A 58 0.16 -7.04 -6.58
C PHE A 58 1.00 -6.16 -7.50
N THR A 59 1.16 -6.58 -8.75
CA THR A 59 1.73 -5.74 -9.80
C THR A 59 0.79 -4.58 -10.18
N ARG A 60 1.29 -3.60 -10.93
CA ARG A 60 0.47 -2.53 -11.53
C ARG A 60 -0.79 -3.04 -12.25
N ASN A 61 -0.73 -4.21 -12.89
CA ASN A 61 -1.84 -4.80 -13.64
C ASN A 61 -2.68 -5.79 -12.81
N GLY A 62 -2.42 -5.91 -11.50
CA GLY A 62 -3.22 -6.73 -10.59
C GLY A 62 -2.77 -8.19 -10.43
N HIS A 63 -1.70 -8.63 -11.09
CA HIS A 63 -1.15 -9.98 -10.88
C HIS A 63 -0.57 -10.13 -9.46
N ASP A 64 -0.92 -11.23 -8.79
CA ASP A 64 -0.37 -11.60 -7.49
C ASP A 64 1.05 -12.18 -7.66
N TRP A 65 2.05 -11.45 -7.15
CA TRP A 65 3.46 -11.84 -7.17
C TRP A 65 4.00 -12.15 -5.76
N THR A 66 3.13 -12.47 -4.81
CA THR A 66 3.53 -12.76 -3.42
C THR A 66 4.55 -13.91 -3.36
N GLY A 67 4.37 -14.96 -4.17
CA GLY A 67 5.30 -16.09 -4.23
C GLY A 67 6.64 -15.80 -4.93
N ARG A 68 6.78 -14.66 -5.63
CA ARG A 68 7.99 -14.32 -6.40
C ARG A 68 9.08 -13.70 -5.53
N PHE A 69 8.74 -13.14 -4.37
CA PHE A 69 9.68 -12.46 -3.47
C PHE A 69 9.64 -13.04 -2.05
N PRO A 70 10.00 -14.32 -1.87
CA PRO A 70 9.90 -14.99 -0.58
C PRO A 70 10.78 -14.35 0.51
N SER A 71 11.88 -13.71 0.14
CA SER A 71 12.79 -13.02 1.08
C SER A 71 12.30 -11.66 1.55
N VAL A 72 11.48 -10.97 0.75
CA VAL A 72 11.00 -9.60 1.03
C VAL A 72 9.69 -9.65 1.82
N PHE A 73 8.88 -10.69 1.59
CA PHE A 73 7.61 -10.91 2.27
C PHE A 73 7.60 -12.25 2.99
N PRO A 74 8.50 -12.49 3.97
CA PRO A 74 8.26 -13.55 4.94
C PRO A 74 6.90 -13.26 5.59
N VAL A 75 6.08 -14.29 5.81
CA VAL A 75 4.74 -14.16 6.42
C VAL A 75 4.82 -13.24 7.63
N LEU A 76 4.44 -11.96 7.45
CA LEU A 76 4.55 -10.99 8.52
C LEU A 76 3.46 -11.33 9.52
N PRO A 77 3.80 -11.55 10.82
CA PRO A 77 2.80 -11.90 11.80
C PRO A 77 1.72 -10.82 11.85
N ARG A 78 0.49 -11.28 12.10
CA ARG A 78 -0.73 -10.47 12.18
C ARG A 78 -0.41 -9.18 12.93
N SER A 79 -0.70 -8.01 12.33
CA SER A 79 -0.52 -6.76 13.06
C SER A 79 -1.43 -6.82 14.28
N ARG A 80 -0.83 -6.82 15.47
CA ARG A 80 -1.58 -6.43 16.65
C ARG A 80 -1.80 -4.93 16.47
N LYS A 81 -3.05 -4.50 16.36
CA LYS A 81 -3.36 -3.11 16.66
C LYS A 81 -2.88 -2.88 18.09
N ALA A 82 -1.97 -1.92 18.27
CA ALA A 82 -1.78 -1.28 19.57
C ALA A 82 -3.00 -0.40 19.85
#